data_AF-A0A562X750-F1
#
_entry.id   AF-A0A562X750-F1
#
_cell.length_a   1.000
_cell.length_b   1.000
_cell.length_c   1.000
_cell.angle_alpha   90.00
_cell.angle_beta   90.00
_cell.angle_gamma   90.00
#
_symmetry.space_group_name_H-M   'P 1'
#
loop_
_entity.id
_entity.type
_entity.pdbx_description
1 polymer ?
#
loop_
_entity_poly.entity_id
_entity_poly.type
_entity_poly.pdbx_seq_one_letter_code
_entity_poly.pdbx_strand_id
1 'polypeptide(L)' 'MKSNKYKEKLKEALRSFGLSESSIVVYLAGSQDKKPNGEIRYAISQMKGIKHPFNAWGLNMKEYLNAQEQKANKGKK' A
#
# COMPACT_ATOMS: atom_id res chain seq x y z
N MET A 1 -1.94 1.59 19.24
CA MET A 1 -1.33 1.53 17.88
C MET A 1 -2.22 2.33 16.93
N LYS A 2 -1.73 3.43 16.33
CA LYS A 2 -2.53 4.24 15.39
C LYS A 2 -2.75 3.41 14.13
N SER A 3 -3.93 2.79 14.02
CA SER A 3 -4.29 1.99 12.86
C SER A 3 -4.30 2.89 11.62
N ASN A 4 -3.33 2.66 10.73
CA ASN A 4 -3.15 3.43 9.52
C ASN A 4 -4.23 3.02 8.52
N LYS A 5 -5.35 3.76 8.51
CA LYS A 5 -6.52 3.50 7.63
C LYS A 5 -6.13 3.30 6.17
N TYR A 6 -5.04 3.93 5.70
CA TYR A 6 -4.56 3.73 4.34
C TYR A 6 -3.94 2.35 4.12
N LYS A 7 -3.06 1.92 5.04
CA LYS A 7 -2.39 0.61 4.97
C LYS A 7 -3.38 -0.53 5.08
N GLU A 8 -4.38 -0.42 5.95
CA GLU A 8 -5.45 -1.41 6.09
C GLU A 8 -6.28 -1.54 4.81
N LYS A 9 -6.71 -0.41 4.22
CA LYS A 9 -7.43 -0.43 2.93
C LYS A 9 -6.59 -1.06 1.82
N LEU A 10 -5.30 -0.72 1.75
CA LEU A 10 -4.40 -1.29 0.75
C LEU A 10 -4.19 -2.79 0.97
N LYS A 11 -4.14 -3.25 2.23
CA LYS A 11 -4.10 -4.67 2.59
C LYS A 11 -5.36 -5.39 2.12
N GLU A 12 -6.54 -4.82 2.37
CA GLU A 12 -7.83 -5.38 1.93
C GLU A 12 -7.92 -5.45 0.40
N ALA A 13 -7.53 -4.39 -0.31
CA ALA A 13 -7.52 -4.41 -1.77
C ALA A 13 -6.60 -5.50 -2.33
N LEU A 14 -5.39 -5.65 -1.78
CA LEU A 14 -4.47 -6.71 -2.19
C LEU A 14 -5.04 -8.11 -1.91
N ARG A 15 -5.76 -8.30 -0.79
CA ARG A 15 -6.48 -9.55 -0.51
C ARG A 15 -7.60 -9.82 -1.52
N SER A 16 -8.33 -8.79 -1.96
CA SER A 16 -9.38 -8.94 -2.99
C SER A 16 -8.84 -9.43 -4.34
N PHE A 17 -7.56 -9.23 -4.63
CA PHE A 17 -6.88 -9.82 -5.79
C PHE A 17 -6.40 -11.26 -5.58
N GLY A 18 -6.75 -11.90 -4.46
CA GLY A 18 -6.37 -13.28 -4.15
C GLY A 18 -4.91 -13.44 -3.69
N LEU A 19 -4.24 -12.35 -3.30
CA LEU A 19 -2.87 -12.43 -2.79
C LEU A 19 -2.85 -13.05 -1.39
N SER A 20 -1.87 -13.94 -1.17
CA SER A 20 -1.64 -14.54 0.14
C SER A 20 -1.20 -13.49 1.16
N GLU A 21 -1.59 -13.68 2.43
CA GLU A 21 -1.25 -12.74 3.49
C GLU A 21 0.26 -12.53 3.62
N SER A 22 1.06 -13.60 3.49
CA SER A 22 2.52 -13.53 3.52
C SER A 22 3.08 -12.61 2.42
N SER A 23 2.58 -12.72 1.19
CA SER A 23 3.00 -11.84 0.09
C SER A 23 2.60 -10.38 0.36
N ILE A 24 1.40 -10.16 0.87
CA ILE A 24 0.92 -8.81 1.19
C ILE A 24 1.80 -8.15 2.26
N VAL A 25 2.16 -8.88 3.32
CA VAL A 25 3.06 -8.36 4.36
C VAL A 25 4.41 -7.97 3.77
N VAL A 26 4.97 -8.79 2.88
CA VAL A 26 6.23 -8.50 2.19
C VAL A 26 6.12 -7.25 1.31
N TYR A 27 5.04 -7.10 0.54
CA TYR A 27 4.82 -5.91 -0.28
C TYR A 27 4.67 -4.66 0.58
N LEU A 28 3.88 -4.73 1.65
CA LEU A 28 3.67 -3.62 2.59
C LEU A 28 4.92 -3.28 3.41
N ALA A 29 5.83 -4.23 3.61
CA ALA A 29 7.12 -3.98 4.25
C ALA A 29 8.10 -3.22 3.33
N GLY A 30 7.89 -3.28 2.01
CA GLY A 30 8.75 -2.65 1.02
C GLY A 30 10.13 -3.29 0.92
N SER A 31 10.25 -4.59 1.19
CA SER A 31 11.54 -5.30 1.21
C SER A 31 11.97 -5.81 -0.18
N GLN A 32 13.25 -5.59 -0.52
CA GLN A 32 13.97 -6.20 -1.66
C GLN A 32 13.26 -6.12 -3.03
N ASP A 33 12.74 -4.94 -3.40
CA ASP A 33 12.05 -4.69 -4.68
C ASP A 33 10.80 -5.57 -4.94
N LYS A 34 10.36 -6.36 -3.95
CA LYS A 34 9.18 -7.21 -4.12
C LYS A 34 7.94 -6.33 -4.26
N LYS A 35 7.25 -6.51 -5.39
CA LYS A 35 6.05 -5.77 -5.77
C LYS A 35 5.01 -6.71 -6.36
N PRO A 36 3.71 -6.36 -6.27
CA PRO A 36 2.65 -7.10 -6.96
C PRO A 36 2.88 -7.07 -8.48
N ASN A 37 2.20 -7.96 -9.20
CA ASN A 37 2.23 -7.96 -10.66
C ASN A 37 1.77 -6.60 -11.23
N GLY A 38 2.20 -6.25 -12.44
CA GLY A 38 1.83 -5.00 -13.12
C GLY A 38 0.32 -4.78 -13.17
N GLU A 39 -0.46 -5.81 -13.46
CA GLU A 39 -1.93 -5.73 -13.49
C GLU A 39 -2.53 -5.34 -12.13
N ILE A 40 -2.06 -5.96 -11.04
CA ILE A 40 -2.52 -5.63 -9.67
C ILE A 40 -2.12 -4.19 -9.32
N ARG A 41 -0.88 -3.79 -9.64
CA ARG A 41 -0.41 -2.42 -9.41
C ARG A 41 -1.25 -1.40 -10.18
N TYR A 42 -1.60 -1.72 -11.42
CA TYR A 42 -2.45 -0.87 -12.25
C TYR A 42 -3.87 -0.79 -11.71
N ALA A 43 -4.49 -1.93 -11.40
CA ALA A 43 -5.83 -2.00 -10.84
C ALA A 43 -5.94 -1.22 -9.52
N ILE A 44 -4.97 -1.37 -8.62
CA ILE A 44 -4.92 -0.58 -7.38
C ILE A 44 -4.77 0.91 -7.68
N SER A 45 -3.95 1.29 -8.67
CA SER A 45 -3.77 2.71 -9.03
C SER A 45 -5.06 3.38 -9.55
N GLN A 46 -5.96 2.58 -10.14
CA GLN A 46 -7.26 3.03 -10.63
C GLN A 46 -8.38 2.86 -9.59
N MET A 47 -8.11 2.20 -8.45
CA MET A 47 -9.13 1.85 -7.47
C MET A 47 -9.68 3.09 -6.75
N LYS A 48 -11.00 3.29 -6.84
CA LYS A 48 -11.67 4.36 -6.09
C LYS A 48 -11.56 4.10 -4.59
N GLY A 49 -10.91 5.02 -3.87
CA GLY A 49 -10.78 4.97 -2.41
C GLY A 49 -9.37 4.65 -1.89
N ILE A 50 -8.47 4.17 -2.76
CA ILE A 50 -7.06 3.93 -2.45
C ILE A 50 -6.21 4.57 -3.56
N LYS A 51 -5.75 5.80 -3.33
CA LYS A 51 -4.83 6.47 -4.27
C LYS A 51 -3.41 5.93 -4.07
N HIS A 52 -3.12 4.71 -4.52
CA HIS A 52 -1.76 4.16 -4.49
C HIS A 52 -1.10 4.27 -5.87
N PRO A 53 0.07 4.94 -6.00
CA PRO A 53 0.73 5.09 -7.29
C PRO A 53 1.25 3.76 -7.84
N PHE A 54 1.21 3.59 -9.17
CA PHE A 54 1.75 2.41 -9.85
C PHE A 54 3.24 2.15 -9.57
N ASN A 55 4.02 3.21 -9.33
CA ASN A 55 5.47 3.16 -9.10
C ASN A 55 5.87 3.12 -7.61
N ALA A 56 4.92 3.25 -6.69
CA ALA A 56 5.19 3.36 -5.25
C ALA A 56 5.25 1.98 -4.55
N TRP A 57 5.87 0.99 -5.20
CA TRP A 57 6.05 -0.37 -4.67
C TRP A 57 7.52 -0.71 -4.45
N GLY A 58 7.79 -1.87 -3.84
CA GLY A 58 9.16 -2.29 -3.53
C GLY A 58 9.79 -1.34 -2.52
N LEU A 59 11.00 -0.86 -2.79
CA LEU A 59 11.74 0.00 -1.85
C LEU A 59 11.02 1.34 -1.58
N ASN A 60 10.35 1.91 -2.59
CA ASN A 60 9.60 3.16 -2.47
C ASN A 60 8.34 3.04 -1.60
N MET A 61 7.88 1.81 -1.33
CA MET A 61 6.66 1.56 -0.57
C MET A 61 6.77 2.06 0.87
N LYS A 62 7.93 1.87 1.50
CA LYS A 62 8.16 2.25 2.89
C LYS A 62 8.07 3.76 3.08
N GLU A 63 8.73 4.51 2.20
CA GLU A 63 8.70 5.98 2.22
C GLU A 63 7.30 6.50 1.92
N TYR A 64 6.62 5.90 0.95
CA TYR A 64 5.27 6.30 0.60
C TYR A 64 4.27 6.08 1.73
N LEU A 65 4.31 4.91 2.39
CA LEU A 65 3.47 4.61 3.55
C LEU A 65 3.71 5.60 4.68
N ASN A 66 4.97 5.90 5.00
CA ASN A 66 5.32 6.87 6.04
C ASN A 66 4.82 8.28 5.68
N ALA A 67 4.96 8.70 4.42
CA ALA A 67 4.42 9.98 3.95
C ALA A 67 2.88 10.05 4.06
N GLN A 68 2.17 8.96 3.77
CA GLN A 68 0.72 8.87 3.96
C GLN A 68 0.33 8.93 5.44
N GLU A 69 1.10 8.29 6.33
CA GLU A 69 0.91 8.37 7.78
C GLU A 69 1.09 9.79 8.31
N GLN A 70 2.13 10.48 7.85
CA GLN A 70 2.39 11.86 8.25
C GLN A 70 1.29 12.81 7.75
N LYS A 71 0.81 12.63 6.51
CA LYS A 71 -0.33 13.41 5.98
C LYS A 71 -1.60 13.19 6.79
N ALA A 72 -1.92 11.94 7.11
CA ALA A 72 -3.09 11.60 7.92
C ALA A 72 -2.99 12.18 9.35
N ASN A 73 -1.78 12.31 9.89
CA ASN A 73 -1.55 12.85 11.23
C ASN A 73 -1.46 14.39 11.25
N LYS A 74 -1.03 15.04 10.15
CA LYS A 74 -0.99 16.51 10.02
C LYS A 74 -2.38 17.16 9.86
N GLY A 75 -3.37 16.45 9.33
CA GLY A 75 -4.75 16.95 9.23
C GLY A 75 -5.54 16.93 10.54
N LYS A 76 -4.91 16.59 11.67
CA LYS A 76 -5.53 16.50 13.01
C LYS A 76 -5.05 17.58 13.99
N LYS A 77 -4.38 18.64 13.52
CA LYS A 77 -3.89 19.73 14.36
C LYS A 77 -4.65 21.01 14.09
#